data_AF-A0A2H0V141-F1
#
_entry.id   AF-A0A2H0V141-F1
#
_cell.length_a   1.000
_cell.length_b   1.000
_cell.length_c   1.000
_cell.angle_alpha   90.00
_cell.angle_beta   90.00
_cell.angle_gamma   90.00
#
_symmetry.space_group_name_H-M   'P 1'
#
loop_
_entity.id
_entity.type
_entity.pdbx_description
1 polymer ?
#
loop_
_entity_poly.entity_id
_entity_poly.type
_entity_poly.pdbx_seq_one_letter_code
_entity_poly.pdbx_strand_id
1 'polypeptide(L)'
;FDGYLKIYPQSAKENILPAVAAKEKLNLEEIIAAQHFTEPPARYSDATLVKAMEKYGIGRPSTYAPTISTVIERNYAERDQNKKLAPTEIALVVNDVLVKHFPEIVDYRFTAEMEENLDDIARGGKEWQKIIDDFYEPFAKNLEQKRKELSKKELTEEKTDETCEKCGSPMVIKMGRYGKFLACTNYPECKNAKNLNNGDKDRDGTKDSEELKKFAANFEGQKCPECGSPLVAKISKYGPFMACSNYPQCKFILNTNGTGIPCPQCGSGEITRKRSRRGFFYGCSSYPKCKFTLWGKPTGQKCSKCGSLMVESKDGEKCSNKECK
;
A
#
# COMPACT_ATOMS: atom_id res chain seq x y z
N PHE A 1 25.93 2.39 -38.65
CA PHE A 1 26.30 0.96 -38.75
C PHE A 1 25.72 0.30 -37.52
N ASP A 2 24.73 -0.55 -37.72
CA ASP A 2 23.74 -0.75 -36.65
C ASP A 2 24.07 -1.97 -35.80
N GLY A 3 24.97 -2.85 -36.24
CA GLY A 3 25.51 -3.96 -35.44
C GLY A 3 24.45 -4.78 -34.72
N TYR A 4 24.63 -4.99 -33.40
CA TYR A 4 23.69 -5.76 -32.57
C TYR A 4 22.34 -5.04 -32.35
N LEU A 5 22.26 -3.72 -32.59
CA LEU A 5 21.01 -2.96 -32.47
C LEU A 5 19.98 -3.39 -33.53
N LYS A 6 20.43 -4.05 -34.59
CA LYS A 6 19.54 -4.69 -35.59
C LYS A 6 18.71 -5.84 -34.99
N ILE A 7 19.20 -6.47 -33.92
CA ILE A 7 18.53 -7.58 -33.21
C ILE A 7 17.93 -7.08 -31.89
N TYR A 8 18.61 -6.15 -31.20
CA TYR A 8 18.18 -5.59 -29.94
C TYR A 8 18.11 -4.05 -30.02
N PRO A 9 17.05 -3.50 -30.62
CA PRO A 9 16.93 -2.05 -30.80
C PRO A 9 16.78 -1.38 -29.43
N GLN A 10 17.69 -0.44 -29.12
CA GLN A 10 17.59 0.40 -27.93
C GLN A 10 16.83 1.69 -28.25
N SER A 11 16.03 2.17 -27.31
CA SER A 11 15.20 3.38 -27.44
C SER A 11 15.98 4.70 -27.27
N ALA A 12 17.31 4.67 -27.45
CA ALA A 12 18.11 5.88 -27.39
C ALA A 12 17.69 6.83 -28.52
N LYS A 13 17.23 8.03 -28.17
CA LYS A 13 16.95 9.08 -29.15
C LYS A 13 18.28 9.63 -29.66
N GLU A 14 18.67 9.20 -30.85
CA GLU A 14 19.74 9.86 -31.59
C GLU A 14 19.17 11.10 -32.27
N ASN A 15 19.63 12.28 -31.84
CA ASN A 15 19.32 13.52 -32.53
C ASN A 15 20.35 13.71 -33.64
N ILE A 16 19.92 13.58 -34.89
CA ILE A 16 20.76 13.88 -36.05
C ILE A 16 20.88 15.41 -36.13
N LEU A 17 22.10 15.90 -35.92
CA LEU A 17 22.40 17.32 -36.05
C LEU A 17 22.70 17.67 -37.51
N PRO A 18 22.33 18.88 -37.98
CA PRO A 18 22.72 19.36 -39.30
C PRO A 18 24.23 19.57 -39.39
N ALA A 19 24.79 19.41 -40.59
CA ALA A 19 26.20 19.72 -40.83
C ALA A 19 26.41 21.24 -40.76
N VAL A 20 27.31 21.69 -39.90
CA VAL A 20 27.68 23.11 -39.72
C VAL A 20 29.19 23.28 -39.77
N ALA A 21 29.66 24.42 -40.27
CA ALA A 21 31.06 24.79 -40.30
C ALA A 21 31.47 25.60 -39.06
N ALA A 22 32.73 25.50 -38.66
CA ALA A 22 33.27 26.34 -37.59
C ALA A 22 33.12 27.84 -37.95
N LYS A 23 32.51 28.64 -37.07
CA LYS A 23 32.19 30.08 -37.25
C LYS A 23 31.04 30.38 -38.21
N GLU A 24 30.24 29.39 -38.59
CA GLU A 24 29.00 29.63 -39.32
C GLU A 24 28.01 30.45 -38.47
N LYS A 25 27.34 31.43 -39.08
CA LYS A 25 26.35 32.27 -38.39
C LYS A 25 25.01 31.56 -38.38
N LEU A 26 24.50 31.25 -37.19
CA LEU A 26 23.18 30.66 -36.99
C LEU A 26 22.15 31.75 -36.65
N ASN A 27 20.92 31.58 -37.14
CA ASN A 27 19.81 32.45 -36.78
C ASN A 27 19.16 31.93 -35.50
N LEU A 28 18.98 32.81 -34.52
CA LEU A 28 18.24 32.50 -33.32
C LEU A 28 16.75 32.40 -33.67
N GLU A 29 16.16 31.20 -33.51
CA GLU A 29 14.72 31.01 -33.69
C GLU A 29 13.96 31.26 -32.39
N GLU A 30 14.33 30.56 -31.32
CA GLU A 30 13.64 30.61 -30.02
C GLU A 30 14.62 30.49 -28.86
N ILE A 31 14.32 31.18 -27.75
CA ILE A 31 14.98 30.97 -26.45
C ILE A 31 13.97 30.35 -25.50
N ILE A 32 14.19 29.08 -25.13
CA ILE A 32 13.36 28.37 -24.17
C ILE A 32 14.03 28.43 -22.80
N ALA A 33 13.51 29.28 -21.91
CA ALA A 33 13.94 29.31 -20.52
C ALA A 33 13.21 28.22 -19.73
N ALA A 34 13.93 27.17 -19.32
CA ALA A 34 13.40 26.08 -18.50
C ALA A 34 13.96 26.14 -17.08
N GLN A 35 13.09 26.11 -16.07
CA GLN A 35 13.48 25.97 -14.68
C GLN A 35 13.55 24.49 -14.31
N HIS A 36 14.65 24.10 -13.67
CA HIS A 36 14.87 22.74 -13.18
C HIS A 36 15.18 22.74 -11.68
N PHE A 37 14.87 21.61 -11.04
CA PHE A 37 15.19 21.36 -9.64
C PHE A 37 16.07 20.13 -9.54
N THR A 38 16.89 20.06 -8.49
CA THR A 38 17.63 18.84 -8.16
C THR A 38 16.65 17.80 -7.63
N GLU A 39 16.67 16.62 -8.21
CA GLU A 39 15.89 15.50 -7.72
C GLU A 39 16.67 14.74 -6.64
N PRO A 40 16.00 14.25 -5.58
CA PRO A 40 16.63 13.37 -4.63
C PRO A 40 16.99 12.02 -5.27
N PRO A 41 17.90 11.24 -4.65
CA PRO A 41 18.19 9.89 -5.11
C PRO A 41 16.92 9.05 -5.22
N ALA A 42 16.75 8.40 -6.36
CA ALA A 42 15.59 7.55 -6.61
C ALA A 42 15.58 6.36 -5.64
N ARG A 43 14.40 6.04 -5.11
CA ARG A 43 14.18 4.81 -4.35
C ARG A 43 14.47 3.57 -5.19
N TYR A 44 14.84 2.49 -4.51
CA TYR A 44 15.07 1.20 -5.14
C TYR A 44 13.75 0.59 -5.65
N SER A 45 13.71 0.12 -6.89
CA SER A 45 12.85 -1.01 -7.26
C SER A 45 13.52 -2.33 -6.91
N ASP A 46 12.76 -3.43 -6.96
CA ASP A 46 13.27 -4.80 -6.76
C ASP A 46 14.56 -5.03 -7.59
N ALA A 47 14.54 -4.73 -8.90
CA ALA A 47 15.70 -4.91 -9.77
C ALA A 47 16.92 -4.06 -9.37
N THR A 48 16.71 -2.79 -8.99
CA THR A 48 17.83 -1.93 -8.57
C THR A 48 18.35 -2.30 -7.19
N LEU A 49 17.51 -2.86 -6.32
CA LEU A 49 17.95 -3.39 -5.02
C LEU A 49 18.77 -4.66 -5.23
N VAL A 50 18.32 -5.59 -6.08
CA VAL A 50 19.11 -6.78 -6.44
C VAL A 50 20.46 -6.37 -7.02
N LYS A 51 20.49 -5.40 -7.94
CA LYS A 51 21.74 -4.88 -8.47
C LYS A 51 22.65 -4.27 -7.40
N ALA A 52 22.08 -3.63 -6.37
CA ALA A 52 22.85 -3.12 -5.24
C ALA A 52 23.37 -4.25 -4.34
N MET A 53 22.55 -5.25 -4.04
CA MET A 53 22.92 -6.45 -3.29
C MET A 53 24.08 -7.18 -3.97
N GLU A 54 23.98 -7.42 -5.29
CA GLU A 54 25.05 -7.99 -6.13
C GLU A 54 26.34 -7.16 -6.06
N LYS A 55 26.23 -5.84 -6.17
CA LYS A 55 27.39 -4.94 -6.09
C LYS A 55 28.12 -5.06 -4.76
N TYR A 56 27.39 -5.29 -3.67
CA TYR A 56 27.97 -5.44 -2.33
C TYR A 56 28.27 -6.90 -1.95
N GLY A 57 28.04 -7.88 -2.84
CA GLY A 57 28.28 -9.30 -2.55
C GLY A 57 27.27 -9.93 -1.59
N ILE A 58 26.15 -9.26 -1.33
CA ILE A 58 25.13 -9.67 -0.36
C ILE A 58 24.10 -10.55 -1.07
N GLY A 59 23.92 -11.79 -0.59
CA GLY A 59 22.97 -12.75 -1.17
C GLY A 59 23.47 -13.42 -2.44
N ARG A 60 22.61 -14.27 -3.02
CA ARG A 60 22.87 -15.10 -4.21
C ARG A 60 21.61 -15.12 -5.10
N PRO A 61 21.69 -15.59 -6.36
CA PRO A 61 20.54 -15.70 -7.25
C PRO A 61 19.35 -16.47 -6.63
N SER A 62 19.62 -17.41 -5.73
CA SER A 62 18.62 -18.16 -4.97
C SER A 62 17.96 -17.38 -3.84
N THR A 63 18.57 -16.30 -3.32
CA THR A 63 18.13 -15.59 -2.11
C THR A 63 17.64 -14.16 -2.35
N TYR A 64 17.89 -13.56 -3.52
CA TYR A 64 17.43 -12.20 -3.83
C TYR A 64 15.91 -12.00 -3.69
N ALA A 65 15.11 -12.77 -4.44
CA ALA A 65 13.66 -12.65 -4.40
C ALA A 65 13.06 -13.06 -3.03
N PRO A 66 13.52 -14.15 -2.37
CA PRO A 66 13.11 -14.47 -1.00
C PRO A 66 13.42 -13.38 0.02
N THR A 67 14.59 -12.74 -0.06
CA THR A 67 14.99 -11.67 0.86
C THR A 67 14.04 -10.49 0.76
N ILE A 68 13.81 -9.99 -0.46
CA ILE A 68 12.87 -8.88 -0.70
C ILE A 68 11.46 -9.24 -0.21
N SER A 69 11.00 -10.46 -0.50
CA SER A 69 9.69 -10.93 -0.08
C SER A 69 9.56 -10.98 1.45
N THR A 70 10.60 -11.45 2.14
CA THR A 70 10.62 -11.58 3.61
C THR A 70 10.60 -10.21 4.29
N VAL A 71 11.40 -9.26 3.78
CA VAL A 71 11.46 -7.89 4.33
C VAL A 71 10.10 -7.19 4.17
N ILE A 72 9.41 -7.41 3.05
CA ILE A 72 8.06 -6.88 2.82
C ILE A 72 7.03 -7.58 3.71
N GLU A 73 7.04 -8.91 3.77
CA GLU A 73 6.09 -9.69 4.58
C GLU A 73 6.18 -9.36 6.07
N ARG A 74 7.39 -9.09 6.57
CA ARG A 74 7.64 -8.63 7.95
C ARG A 74 7.36 -7.15 8.17
N ASN A 75 6.83 -6.44 7.18
CA ASN A 75 6.47 -5.03 7.25
C ASN A 75 7.66 -4.10 7.53
N TYR A 76 8.86 -4.45 7.06
CA TYR A 76 10.04 -3.58 7.11
C TYR A 76 10.17 -2.68 5.87
N ALA A 77 9.64 -3.14 4.73
CA ALA A 77 9.54 -2.33 3.54
C ALA A 77 8.17 -2.49 2.91
N GLU A 78 7.71 -1.45 2.22
CA GLU A 78 6.50 -1.48 1.41
C GLU A 78 6.76 -0.92 0.02
N ARG A 79 5.89 -1.25 -0.93
CA ARG A 79 5.95 -0.67 -2.27
C ARG A 79 5.09 0.59 -2.30
N ASP A 80 5.71 1.71 -2.66
CA ASP A 80 5.01 2.98 -2.85
C ASP A 80 4.17 2.97 -4.14
N GLN A 81 3.51 4.11 -4.43
CA GLN A 81 2.65 4.29 -5.59
C GLN A 81 3.37 4.03 -6.92
N ASN A 82 4.69 4.21 -6.95
CA ASN A 82 5.55 4.00 -8.11
C ASN A 82 6.18 2.59 -8.13
N LYS A 83 5.72 1.68 -7.26
CA LYS A 83 6.25 0.33 -7.05
C LYS A 83 7.72 0.32 -6.61
N LYS A 84 8.17 1.39 -5.94
CA LYS A 84 9.50 1.47 -5.34
C LYS A 84 9.44 1.09 -3.87
N LEU A 85 10.51 0.51 -3.36
CA LEU A 85 10.65 0.09 -1.97
C LEU A 85 10.86 1.33 -1.09
N ALA A 86 9.99 1.49 -0.12
CA ALA A 86 10.09 2.49 0.95
C ALA A 86 10.21 1.77 2.30
N PRO A 87 11.11 2.22 3.19
CA PRO A 87 11.20 1.68 4.54
C PRO A 87 9.98 2.10 5.35
N THR A 88 9.54 1.22 6.24
CA THR A 88 8.50 1.55 7.23
C THR A 88 9.14 2.14 8.50
N GLU A 89 8.34 2.81 9.32
CA GLU A 89 8.80 3.34 10.62
C GLU A 89 9.43 2.26 11.51
N ILE A 90 8.87 1.05 11.52
CA ILE A 90 9.41 -0.06 12.29
C ILE A 90 10.77 -0.52 11.76
N ALA A 91 11.00 -0.44 10.45
CA ALA A 91 12.30 -0.76 9.88
C ALA A 91 13.37 0.23 10.31
N LEU A 92 13.06 1.52 10.35
CA LEU A 92 14.02 2.54 10.79
C LEU A 92 14.44 2.29 12.23
N VAL A 93 13.49 2.10 13.14
CA VAL A 93 13.78 1.80 14.55
C VAL A 93 14.58 0.51 14.69
N VAL A 94 14.16 -0.57 14.04
CA VAL A 94 14.88 -1.86 14.13
C VAL A 94 16.29 -1.73 13.55
N ASN A 95 16.44 -1.04 12.41
CA ASN A 95 17.74 -0.78 11.81
C ASN A 95 18.65 0.02 12.75
N ASP A 96 18.15 1.09 13.36
CA ASP A 96 18.94 1.92 14.29
C ASP A 96 19.41 1.12 15.50
N VAL A 97 18.55 0.24 16.03
CA VAL A 97 18.90 -0.67 17.13
C VAL A 97 19.98 -1.65 16.69
N LEU A 98 19.84 -2.26 15.51
CA LEU A 98 20.82 -3.22 15.02
C LEU A 98 22.17 -2.55 14.69
N VAL A 99 22.18 -1.40 14.03
CA VAL A 99 23.41 -0.65 13.73
C VAL A 99 24.12 -0.22 15.00
N LYS A 100 23.38 0.19 16.04
CA LYS A 100 23.96 0.67 17.30
C LYS A 100 24.50 -0.46 18.18
N HIS A 101 23.84 -1.62 18.20
CA HIS A 101 24.13 -2.69 19.16
C HIS A 101 24.78 -3.94 18.55
N PHE A 102 24.64 -4.12 17.24
CA PHE A 102 25.15 -5.26 16.47
C PHE A 102 25.85 -4.81 15.17
N PRO A 103 26.77 -3.81 15.21
CA PRO A 103 27.35 -3.20 14.01
C PRO A 103 28.11 -4.20 13.14
N GLU A 104 28.79 -5.18 13.75
CA GLU A 104 29.55 -6.20 13.03
C GLU A 104 28.66 -7.09 12.15
N ILE A 105 27.42 -7.37 12.57
CA ILE A 105 26.54 -8.33 11.91
C ILE A 105 25.73 -7.67 10.79
N VAL A 106 25.41 -6.39 10.94
CA VAL A 106 24.69 -5.63 9.89
C VAL A 106 25.61 -4.93 8.91
N ASP A 107 26.93 -5.08 9.07
CA ASP A 107 27.90 -4.57 8.12
C ASP A 107 27.82 -5.32 6.78
N TYR A 108 27.97 -4.57 5.69
CA TYR A 108 27.89 -5.12 4.34
C TYR A 108 29.04 -6.10 4.04
N ARG A 109 30.25 -5.82 4.54
CA ARG A 109 31.42 -6.67 4.29
C ARG A 109 31.29 -7.99 5.03
N PHE A 110 30.86 -7.95 6.29
CA PHE A 110 30.61 -9.17 7.07
C PHE A 110 29.59 -10.08 6.37
N THR A 111 28.48 -9.50 5.89
CA THR A 111 27.44 -10.26 5.21
C THR A 111 27.95 -10.89 3.90
N ALA A 112 28.73 -10.14 3.13
CA ALA A 112 29.34 -10.65 1.89
C ALA A 112 30.36 -11.77 2.16
N GLU A 113 31.21 -11.59 3.18
CA GLU A 113 32.19 -12.59 3.59
C GLU A 113 31.53 -13.89 4.07
N MET A 114 30.41 -13.81 4.80
CA MET A 114 29.64 -14.98 5.19
C MET A 114 29.15 -15.77 3.96
N GLU A 115 28.66 -15.09 2.93
CA GLU A 115 28.22 -15.74 1.70
C GLU A 115 29.40 -16.40 0.95
N GLU A 116 30.57 -15.76 0.91
CA GLU A 116 31.79 -16.35 0.37
C GLU A 116 32.25 -17.57 1.16
N ASN A 117 32.19 -17.52 2.50
CA ASN A 117 32.51 -18.65 3.37
C ASN A 117 31.58 -19.85 3.09
N LEU A 118 30.29 -19.61 2.87
CA LEU A 118 29.33 -20.66 2.52
C LEU A 118 29.62 -21.26 1.14
N ASP A 119 30.04 -20.45 0.17
CA ASP A 119 30.49 -20.95 -1.14
C ASP A 119 31.77 -21.80 -1.01
N ASP A 120 32.72 -21.40 -0.17
CA ASP A 120 33.96 -22.16 0.08
C ASP A 120 33.68 -23.49 0.77
N ILE A 121 32.73 -23.51 1.72
CA ILE A 121 32.24 -24.76 2.33
C ILE A 121 31.65 -25.67 1.26
N ALA A 122 30.81 -25.14 0.36
CA ALA A 122 30.19 -25.91 -0.71
C ALA A 122 31.22 -26.50 -1.69
N ARG A 123 32.36 -25.83 -1.90
CA ARG A 123 33.50 -26.32 -2.69
C ARG A 123 34.40 -27.30 -1.93
N GLY A 124 34.19 -27.48 -0.62
CA GLY A 124 35.05 -28.30 0.24
C GLY A 124 36.35 -27.62 0.69
N GLY A 125 36.45 -26.30 0.55
CA GLY A 125 37.62 -25.51 0.96
C GLY A 125 37.67 -25.13 2.44
N LYS A 126 36.52 -25.18 3.14
CA LYS A 126 36.41 -24.86 4.58
C LYS A 126 35.47 -25.83 5.30
N GLU A 127 35.73 -26.05 6.59
CA GLU A 127 34.84 -26.80 7.48
C GLU A 127 33.75 -25.86 8.04
N TRP A 128 32.49 -26.21 7.85
CA TRP A 128 31.37 -25.35 8.22
C TRP A 128 31.27 -25.11 9.72
N GLN A 129 31.64 -26.10 10.55
CA GLN A 129 31.56 -26.00 12.00
C GLN A 129 32.41 -24.84 12.53
N LYS A 130 33.64 -24.70 12.04
CA LYS A 130 34.55 -23.62 12.45
C LYS A 130 33.97 -22.24 12.13
N ILE A 131 33.44 -22.07 10.92
CA ILE A 131 32.83 -20.79 10.51
C ILE A 131 31.62 -20.43 11.39
N ILE A 132 30.78 -21.41 11.73
CA ILE A 132 29.64 -21.18 12.61
C ILE A 132 30.10 -20.88 14.04
N ASP A 133 31.09 -21.60 14.56
CA ASP A 133 31.63 -21.38 15.91
C ASP A 133 32.26 -19.99 16.04
N ASP A 134 33.07 -19.59 15.05
CA ASP A 134 33.73 -18.28 14.99
C ASP A 134 32.72 -17.12 14.97
N PHE A 135 31.56 -17.32 14.35
CA PHE A 135 30.46 -16.36 14.37
C PHE A 135 29.65 -16.39 15.67
N TYR A 136 29.28 -17.59 16.13
CA TYR A 136 28.28 -17.77 17.17
C TYR A 136 28.80 -17.38 18.56
N GLU A 137 30.06 -17.70 18.87
CA GLU A 137 30.65 -17.42 20.19
C GLU A 137 30.69 -15.92 20.54
N PRO A 138 31.20 -15.03 19.66
CA PRO A 138 31.12 -13.57 19.90
C PRO A 138 29.69 -13.06 19.89
N PHE A 139 28.86 -13.52 18.95
CA PHE A 139 27.48 -13.07 18.82
C PHE A 139 26.65 -13.39 20.07
N ALA A 140 26.74 -14.61 20.59
CA ALA A 140 26.01 -15.05 21.76
C ALA A 140 26.38 -14.23 23.01
N LYS A 141 27.67 -13.91 23.19
CA LYS A 141 28.15 -13.06 24.28
C LYS A 141 27.59 -11.64 24.18
N ASN A 142 27.66 -11.03 23.00
CA ASN A 142 27.10 -9.70 22.78
C ASN A 142 25.58 -9.69 22.97
N LEU A 143 24.88 -10.69 22.44
CA LEU A 143 23.43 -10.82 22.59
C LEU A 143 23.00 -10.90 24.06
N GLU A 144 23.68 -11.73 24.86
CA GLU A 144 23.35 -11.89 26.28
C GLU A 144 23.65 -10.63 27.09
N GLN A 145 24.70 -9.89 26.75
CA GLN A 145 24.98 -8.58 27.33
C GLN A 145 23.88 -7.58 26.97
N LYS A 146 23.54 -7.44 25.68
CA LYS A 146 22.55 -6.47 25.21
C LYS A 146 21.14 -6.80 25.70
N ARG A 147 20.82 -8.07 25.92
CA ARG A 147 19.54 -8.49 26.51
C ARG A 147 19.35 -7.95 27.94
N LYS A 148 20.44 -7.75 28.69
CA LYS A 148 20.41 -7.20 30.06
C LYS A 148 20.40 -5.67 30.06
N GLU A 149 21.13 -5.06 29.12
CA GLU A 149 21.26 -3.60 29.02
C GLU A 149 20.04 -2.93 28.38
N LEU A 150 19.35 -3.61 27.46
CA LEU A 150 18.26 -3.02 26.68
C LEU A 150 16.90 -3.40 27.26
N SER A 151 16.14 -2.40 27.73
CA SER A 151 14.73 -2.59 28.02
C SER A 151 13.88 -2.36 26.76
N LYS A 152 12.92 -3.26 26.50
CA LYS A 152 11.96 -3.11 25.38
C LYS A 152 11.17 -1.79 25.46
N LYS A 153 10.96 -1.25 26.66
CA LYS A 153 10.26 0.02 26.87
C LYS A 153 11.07 1.21 26.35
N GLU A 154 12.36 1.30 26.67
CA GLU A 154 13.22 2.41 26.21
C GLU A 154 13.41 2.44 24.69
N LEU A 155 13.35 1.28 24.04
CA LEU A 155 13.50 1.17 22.58
C LEU A 155 12.24 1.48 21.79
N THR A 156 11.06 1.48 22.42
CA THR A 156 9.77 1.55 21.71
C THR A 156 8.84 2.65 22.21
N GLU A 157 9.21 3.36 23.29
CA GLU A 157 8.41 4.43 23.89
C GLU A 157 9.09 5.78 23.68
N GLU A 158 8.61 6.57 22.71
CA GLU A 158 9.00 7.98 22.60
C GLU A 158 8.08 8.81 23.50
N LYS A 159 8.67 9.64 24.36
CA LYS A 159 7.89 10.57 25.20
C LYS A 159 7.31 11.68 24.35
N THR A 160 6.06 12.04 24.64
CA THR A 160 5.38 13.17 23.99
C THR A 160 4.89 14.15 25.03
N ASP A 161 4.71 15.40 24.62
CA ASP A 161 4.10 16.45 25.43
C ASP A 161 2.56 16.35 25.49
N GLU A 162 1.97 15.40 24.75
CA GLU A 162 0.52 15.15 24.71
C GLU A 162 0.01 14.53 26.03
N THR A 163 -1.09 15.07 26.55
CA THR A 163 -1.78 14.56 27.75
C THR A 163 -3.02 13.75 27.40
N CYS A 164 -3.29 12.68 28.14
CA CYS A 164 -4.42 11.79 27.90
C CYS A 164 -5.76 12.44 28.26
N GLU A 165 -6.66 12.57 27.28
CA GLU A 165 -8.01 13.16 27.45
C GLU A 165 -8.89 12.45 28.50
N LYS A 166 -8.61 11.19 28.82
CA LYS A 166 -9.43 10.41 29.77
C LYS A 166 -8.96 10.47 31.22
N CYS A 167 -7.67 10.76 31.46
CA CYS A 167 -7.10 10.67 32.81
C CYS A 167 -6.06 11.75 33.13
N GLY A 168 -5.72 12.62 32.18
CA GLY A 168 -4.74 13.70 32.35
C GLY A 168 -3.27 13.25 32.42
N SER A 169 -2.98 11.95 32.44
CA SER A 169 -1.60 11.44 32.46
C SER A 169 -0.87 11.68 31.12
N PRO A 170 0.46 11.81 31.10
CA PRO A 170 1.24 11.95 29.86
C PRO A 170 1.01 10.76 28.92
N MET A 171 1.09 11.00 27.62
CA MET A 171 1.06 9.95 26.61
C MET A 171 2.48 9.66 26.07
N VAL A 172 2.64 8.47 25.50
CA VAL A 172 3.88 8.00 24.88
C VAL A 172 3.56 7.37 23.53
N ILE A 173 4.42 7.57 22.53
CA ILE A 173 4.32 6.86 21.26
C ILE A 173 4.86 5.45 21.47
N LYS A 174 4.01 4.45 21.25
CA LYS A 174 4.39 3.04 21.24
C LYS A 174 4.32 2.50 19.83
N MET A 175 5.17 1.53 19.54
CA MET A 175 5.14 0.84 18.26
C MET A 175 4.37 -0.49 18.38
N GLY A 176 3.29 -0.59 17.61
CA GLY A 176 2.47 -1.80 17.51
C GLY A 176 2.57 -2.46 16.14
N ARG A 177 1.86 -3.57 15.96
CA ARG A 177 1.77 -4.29 14.68
C ARG A 177 1.22 -3.48 13.50
N TYR A 178 0.56 -2.34 13.80
CA TYR A 178 -0.08 -1.47 12.82
C TYR A 178 0.64 -0.12 12.69
N GLY A 179 1.80 0.04 13.32
CA GLY A 179 2.54 1.30 13.32
C GLY A 179 2.64 1.97 14.68
N LYS A 180 3.11 3.23 14.67
CA LYS A 180 3.20 4.07 15.86
C LYS A 180 1.79 4.48 16.31
N PHE A 181 1.55 4.39 17.61
CA PHE A 181 0.32 4.84 18.24
C PHE A 181 0.63 5.50 19.58
N LEU A 182 -0.07 6.58 19.87
CA LEU A 182 -0.04 7.27 21.13
C LEU A 182 -0.79 6.45 22.18
N ALA A 183 -0.16 6.09 23.29
CA ALA A 183 -0.73 5.31 24.37
C ALA A 183 -0.62 6.07 25.70
N CYS A 184 -1.64 5.95 26.55
CA CYS A 184 -1.56 6.49 27.90
C CYS A 184 -0.47 5.80 28.72
N THR A 185 0.36 6.57 29.44
CA THR A 185 1.38 6.01 30.36
C THR A 185 0.77 5.19 31.49
N ASN A 186 -0.46 5.51 31.90
CA ASN A 186 -1.16 4.86 33.02
C ASN A 186 -1.87 3.54 32.63
N TYR A 187 -1.35 2.80 31.65
CA TYR A 187 -1.84 1.46 31.28
C TYR A 187 -1.39 0.43 32.33
N PRO A 188 -2.25 -0.51 32.80
CA PRO A 188 -3.55 -0.94 32.26
C PRO A 188 -4.79 -0.21 32.78
N GLU A 189 -4.65 0.70 33.75
CA GLU A 189 -5.76 1.45 34.35
C GLU A 189 -6.46 2.37 33.34
N CYS A 190 -5.69 3.02 32.46
CA CYS A 190 -6.20 3.82 31.35
C CYS A 190 -5.85 3.17 29.99
N LYS A 191 -6.87 2.61 29.32
CA LYS A 191 -6.74 1.97 27.99
C LYS A 191 -6.87 2.94 26.81
N ASN A 192 -6.60 4.23 27.03
CA ASN A 192 -6.68 5.21 25.95
C ASN A 192 -5.49 5.07 24.99
N ALA A 193 -5.78 4.94 23.70
CA ALA A 193 -4.78 4.88 22.64
C ALA A 193 -5.29 5.57 21.36
N LYS A 194 -4.43 6.28 20.65
CA LYS A 194 -4.69 6.95 19.37
C LYS A 194 -3.62 6.52 18.37
N ASN A 195 -3.96 6.18 17.12
CA ASN A 195 -2.94 5.87 16.11
C ASN A 195 -2.26 7.14 15.59
N LEU A 196 -0.96 7.06 15.28
CA LEU A 196 -0.15 8.18 14.77
C LEU A 196 0.32 7.99 13.32
N ASN A 197 0.32 6.77 12.81
CA ASN A 197 0.72 6.51 11.43
C ASN A 197 -0.34 7.02 10.43
N ASN A 198 0.10 7.90 9.54
CA ASN A 198 -0.68 8.42 8.41
C ASN A 198 -0.14 7.81 7.11
N GLY A 199 -1.02 7.14 6.37
CA GLY A 199 -0.74 6.56 5.05
C GLY A 199 -1.66 5.37 4.79
N ASP A 200 -2.91 5.65 4.43
CA ASP A 200 -3.93 4.66 4.04
C ASP A 200 -4.31 3.59 5.07
N LYS A 201 -5.48 3.80 5.70
CA LYS A 201 -6.32 2.83 6.44
C LYS A 201 -6.17 2.87 7.96
N ASP A 202 -6.61 3.96 8.59
CA ASP A 202 -7.13 3.87 9.95
C ASP A 202 -8.62 4.17 10.04
N ARG A 203 -9.25 3.39 10.94
CA ARG A 203 -10.69 3.21 11.12
C ARG A 203 -11.39 4.36 11.86
N ASP A 204 -10.71 5.49 12.04
CA ASP A 204 -11.26 6.68 12.68
C ASP A 204 -11.14 7.91 11.75
N GLY A 205 -11.90 7.86 10.67
CA GLY A 205 -12.95 8.85 10.47
C GLY A 205 -12.58 10.30 10.12
N THR A 206 -11.33 10.73 10.00
CA THR A 206 -11.04 12.12 9.57
C THR A 206 -9.69 12.27 8.87
N LYS A 207 -9.66 12.10 7.54
CA LYS A 207 -9.14 13.06 6.56
C LYS A 207 -9.34 12.54 5.12
N ASP A 208 -10.28 13.18 4.43
CA ASP A 208 -10.15 13.74 3.09
C ASP A 208 -9.39 12.94 2.02
N SER A 209 -9.85 11.73 1.66
CA SER A 209 -9.71 11.38 0.24
C SER A 209 -10.70 12.23 -0.54
N GLU A 210 -10.25 12.83 -1.64
CA GLU A 210 -11.13 13.59 -2.54
C GLU A 210 -12.34 12.73 -2.99
N GLU A 211 -12.14 11.40 -3.07
CA GLU A 211 -13.19 10.40 -3.26
C GLU A 211 -14.20 10.35 -2.11
N LEU A 212 -13.79 10.51 -0.85
CA LEU A 212 -14.70 10.54 0.30
C LEU A 212 -15.54 11.81 0.33
N LYS A 213 -14.95 12.96 -0.01
CA LYS A 213 -15.69 14.23 -0.16
C LYS A 213 -16.70 14.14 -1.29
N LYS A 214 -16.29 13.63 -2.45
CA LYS A 214 -17.19 13.37 -3.59
C LYS A 214 -18.30 12.38 -3.23
N PHE A 215 -17.98 11.34 -2.48
CA PHE A 215 -18.96 10.36 -2.02
C PHE A 215 -19.93 10.95 -0.98
N ALA A 216 -19.44 11.69 0.01
CA ALA A 216 -20.27 12.32 1.04
C ALA A 216 -21.20 13.40 0.46
N ALA A 217 -20.72 14.17 -0.52
CA ALA A 217 -21.52 15.17 -1.23
C ALA A 217 -22.76 14.56 -1.91
N ASN A 218 -22.68 13.31 -2.38
CA ASN A 218 -23.84 12.62 -2.99
C ASN A 218 -24.97 12.30 -2.00
N PHE A 219 -24.71 12.37 -0.69
CA PHE A 219 -25.66 12.00 0.37
C PHE A 219 -25.84 13.12 1.41
N GLU A 220 -25.49 14.35 1.05
CA GLU A 220 -25.57 15.50 1.93
C GLU A 220 -27.02 15.77 2.36
N GLY A 221 -27.27 15.89 3.66
CA GLY A 221 -28.60 16.12 4.24
C GLY A 221 -29.45 14.87 4.54
N GLN A 222 -28.99 13.66 4.20
CA GLN A 222 -29.72 12.44 4.57
C GLN A 222 -29.62 12.12 6.07
N LYS A 223 -30.78 11.96 6.70
CA LYS A 223 -30.92 11.54 8.10
C LYS A 223 -31.11 10.02 8.19
N CYS A 224 -30.64 9.45 9.29
CA CYS A 224 -30.82 8.04 9.60
C CYS A 224 -32.33 7.71 9.73
N PRO A 225 -32.87 6.73 8.98
CA PRO A 225 -34.27 6.32 9.08
C PRO A 225 -34.65 5.72 10.44
N GLU A 226 -33.69 5.17 11.19
CA GLU A 226 -33.96 4.54 12.50
C GLU A 226 -33.97 5.53 13.66
N CYS A 227 -33.18 6.61 13.60
CA CYS A 227 -33.00 7.51 14.76
C CYS A 227 -32.96 9.00 14.43
N GLY A 228 -33.11 9.40 13.16
CA GLY A 228 -33.13 10.81 12.73
C GLY A 228 -31.78 11.54 12.80
N SER A 229 -30.73 10.92 13.35
CA SER A 229 -29.38 11.50 13.44
C SER A 229 -28.73 11.59 12.04
N PRO A 230 -27.82 12.54 11.79
CA PRO A 230 -27.17 12.68 10.48
C PRO A 230 -26.35 11.43 10.13
N LEU A 231 -26.33 11.06 8.86
CA LEU A 231 -25.46 10.01 8.35
C LEU A 231 -24.07 10.60 8.05
N VAL A 232 -23.03 9.83 8.37
CA VAL A 232 -21.63 10.19 8.13
C VAL A 232 -20.98 9.18 7.19
N ALA A 233 -20.18 9.67 6.24
CA ALA A 233 -19.40 8.82 5.36
C ALA A 233 -18.23 8.21 6.12
N LYS A 234 -18.07 6.88 6.02
CA LYS A 234 -16.97 6.11 6.62
C LYS A 234 -16.35 5.19 5.58
N ILE A 235 -15.11 4.78 5.78
CA ILE A 235 -14.38 3.88 4.88
C ILE A 235 -14.34 2.48 5.49
N SER A 236 -14.70 1.46 4.70
CA SER A 236 -14.49 0.05 5.05
C SER A 236 -13.42 -0.57 4.16
N LYS A 237 -13.01 -1.82 4.47
CA LYS A 237 -12.19 -2.65 3.56
C LYS A 237 -12.81 -2.86 2.17
N TYR A 238 -14.09 -2.54 1.99
CA TYR A 238 -14.84 -2.73 0.75
C TYR A 238 -15.19 -1.41 0.04
N GLY A 239 -14.74 -0.26 0.57
CA GLY A 239 -15.05 1.07 0.04
C GLY A 239 -15.85 1.94 1.02
N PRO A 240 -16.19 3.18 0.59
CA PRO A 240 -16.92 4.13 1.42
C PRO A 240 -18.40 3.73 1.58
N PHE A 241 -18.95 4.00 2.75
CA PHE A 241 -20.33 3.70 3.13
C PHE A 241 -20.88 4.81 4.06
N MET A 242 -22.20 4.97 4.11
CA MET A 242 -22.85 5.94 4.99
C MET A 242 -23.35 5.23 6.26
N ALA A 243 -22.99 5.73 7.44
CA ALA A 243 -23.35 5.15 8.73
C ALA A 243 -23.99 6.19 9.66
N CYS A 244 -24.79 5.75 10.63
CA CYS A 244 -25.33 6.66 11.63
C CYS A 244 -24.21 7.32 12.46
N SER A 245 -24.30 8.64 12.67
CA SER A 245 -23.42 9.39 13.57
C SER A 245 -23.51 8.93 15.02
N ASN A 246 -24.66 8.37 15.44
CA ASN A 246 -24.91 7.93 16.81
C ASN A 246 -24.43 6.49 17.09
N TYR A 247 -23.48 5.97 16.30
CA TYR A 247 -22.82 4.70 16.61
C TYR A 247 -21.99 4.84 17.89
N PRO A 248 -22.02 3.88 18.85
CA PRO A 248 -22.54 2.52 18.75
C PRO A 248 -24.01 2.33 19.16
N GLN A 249 -24.71 3.39 19.58
CA GLN A 249 -26.09 3.33 20.07
C GLN A 249 -27.09 3.05 18.93
N CYS A 250 -26.83 3.57 17.73
CA CYS A 250 -27.53 3.19 16.50
C CYS A 250 -26.55 2.55 15.51
N LYS A 251 -26.83 1.30 15.11
CA LYS A 251 -25.97 0.50 14.22
C LYS A 251 -26.40 0.57 12.74
N PHE A 252 -27.29 1.51 12.40
CA PHE A 252 -27.79 1.68 11.05
C PHE A 252 -26.67 2.02 10.05
N ILE A 253 -26.68 1.32 8.91
CA ILE A 253 -25.80 1.55 7.77
C ILE A 253 -26.69 1.69 6.52
N LEU A 254 -26.53 2.79 5.81
CA LEU A 254 -27.24 3.03 4.56
C LEU A 254 -26.60 2.17 3.45
N ASN A 255 -27.43 1.41 2.74
CA ASN A 255 -26.97 0.58 1.62
C ASN A 255 -26.72 1.45 0.38
N THR A 256 -25.45 1.74 0.11
CA THR A 256 -25.00 2.55 -1.04
C THR A 256 -24.81 1.74 -2.32
N ASN A 257 -25.15 0.44 -2.31
CA ASN A 257 -25.04 -0.44 -3.49
C ASN A 257 -26.28 -0.43 -4.39
N GLY A 258 -27.34 0.28 -4.02
CA GLY A 258 -28.54 0.45 -4.84
C GLY A 258 -28.27 1.28 -6.09
N THR A 259 -28.74 0.83 -7.25
CA THR A 259 -28.59 1.58 -8.51
C THR A 259 -29.74 2.56 -8.77
N GLY A 260 -30.70 2.68 -7.86
CA GLY A 260 -31.94 3.46 -8.01
C GLY A 260 -32.92 2.90 -9.05
N ILE A 261 -32.60 1.77 -9.69
CA ILE A 261 -33.36 1.24 -10.83
C ILE A 261 -34.26 0.09 -10.34
N PRO A 262 -35.58 0.18 -10.56
CA PRO A 262 -36.51 -0.88 -10.17
C PRO A 262 -36.23 -2.15 -10.98
N CYS A 263 -36.35 -3.29 -10.32
CA CYS A 263 -36.15 -4.59 -10.93
C CYS A 263 -37.25 -4.86 -11.96
N PRO A 264 -36.93 -5.05 -13.25
CA PRO A 264 -37.91 -5.21 -14.31
C PRO A 264 -38.71 -6.52 -14.17
N GLN A 265 -38.18 -7.50 -13.43
CA GLN A 265 -38.83 -8.79 -13.23
C GLN A 265 -39.89 -8.78 -12.11
N CYS A 266 -39.71 -7.99 -11.04
CA CYS A 266 -40.60 -8.07 -9.87
C CYS A 266 -41.25 -6.74 -9.48
N GLY A 267 -40.78 -5.60 -10.01
CA GLY A 267 -41.31 -4.25 -9.77
C GLY A 267 -41.13 -3.70 -8.35
N SER A 268 -41.08 -4.58 -7.36
CA SER A 268 -41.03 -4.30 -5.91
C SER A 268 -39.62 -4.23 -5.34
N GLY A 269 -38.63 -4.78 -6.05
CA GLY A 269 -37.23 -4.77 -5.62
C GLY A 269 -36.40 -3.82 -6.47
N GLU A 270 -35.36 -3.23 -5.88
CA GLU A 270 -34.34 -2.45 -6.58
C GLU A 270 -33.17 -3.32 -7.04
N ILE A 271 -32.50 -2.97 -8.13
CA ILE A 271 -31.24 -3.60 -8.54
C ILE A 271 -30.09 -3.08 -7.65
N THR A 272 -29.33 -4.01 -7.08
CA THR A 272 -28.21 -3.71 -6.17
C THR A 272 -26.93 -4.37 -6.67
N ARG A 273 -25.79 -3.70 -6.50
CA ARG A 273 -24.47 -4.26 -6.79
C ARG A 273 -24.10 -5.33 -5.75
N LYS A 274 -23.73 -6.52 -6.22
CA LYS A 274 -23.37 -7.71 -5.43
C LYS A 274 -22.01 -8.27 -5.93
N ARG A 275 -21.38 -9.13 -5.12
CA ARG A 275 -20.05 -9.72 -5.42
C ARG A 275 -20.15 -11.25 -5.54
N SER A 276 -19.45 -11.81 -6.54
CA SER A 276 -19.25 -13.26 -6.73
C SER A 276 -17.75 -13.58 -6.81
N ARG A 277 -17.40 -14.88 -6.87
CA ARG A 277 -16.01 -15.34 -7.13
C ARG A 277 -15.44 -14.84 -8.47
N ARG A 278 -16.29 -14.53 -9.46
CA ARG A 278 -15.91 -14.10 -10.81
C ARG A 278 -15.94 -12.58 -11.01
N GLY A 279 -16.20 -11.81 -9.94
CA GLY A 279 -16.31 -10.35 -9.99
C GLY A 279 -17.66 -9.83 -9.49
N PHE A 280 -17.89 -8.53 -9.70
CA PHE A 280 -19.15 -7.88 -9.34
C PHE A 280 -20.25 -8.20 -10.35
N PHE A 281 -21.48 -8.26 -9.87
CA PHE A 281 -22.70 -8.39 -10.66
C PHE A 281 -23.79 -7.54 -10.02
N TYR A 282 -24.86 -7.24 -10.75
CA TYR A 282 -26.00 -6.49 -10.27
C TYR A 282 -27.19 -7.44 -10.13
N GLY A 283 -27.90 -7.41 -9.02
CA GLY A 283 -29.01 -8.34 -8.77
C GLY A 283 -30.10 -7.73 -7.91
N CYS A 284 -31.30 -8.29 -8.01
CA CYS A 284 -32.46 -7.79 -7.26
C CYS A 284 -32.22 -7.85 -5.73
N SER A 285 -32.61 -6.78 -5.04
CA SER A 285 -32.63 -6.67 -3.58
C SER A 285 -33.60 -7.67 -2.94
N SER A 286 -34.69 -8.01 -3.62
CA SER A 286 -35.68 -9.01 -3.15
C SER A 286 -35.24 -10.47 -3.32
N TYR A 287 -33.95 -10.75 -3.53
CA TYR A 287 -33.41 -12.10 -3.49
C TYR A 287 -33.58 -12.70 -2.07
N PRO A 288 -34.01 -13.96 -1.91
CA PRO A 288 -34.10 -15.04 -2.91
C PRO A 288 -35.42 -15.10 -3.71
N LYS A 289 -36.42 -14.26 -3.38
CA LYS A 289 -37.74 -14.26 -4.05
C LYS A 289 -37.66 -13.84 -5.53
N CYS A 290 -36.74 -12.94 -5.86
CA CYS A 290 -36.43 -12.55 -7.24
C CYS A 290 -34.96 -12.86 -7.57
N LYS A 291 -34.72 -13.66 -8.62
CA LYS A 291 -33.38 -14.12 -9.05
C LYS A 291 -32.81 -13.32 -10.23
N PHE A 292 -33.38 -12.16 -10.53
CA PHE A 292 -32.90 -11.29 -11.62
C PHE A 292 -31.45 -10.85 -11.37
N THR A 293 -30.59 -11.01 -12.38
CA THR A 293 -29.16 -10.62 -12.32
C THR A 293 -28.65 -10.07 -13.66
N LEU A 294 -27.65 -9.20 -13.59
CA LEU A 294 -26.97 -8.52 -14.69
C LEU A 294 -25.46 -8.48 -14.41
N TRP A 295 -24.64 -8.58 -15.46
CA TRP A 295 -23.18 -8.51 -15.31
C TRP A 295 -22.61 -7.09 -15.51
N GLY A 296 -23.32 -6.24 -16.26
CA GLY A 296 -22.98 -4.83 -16.44
C GLY A 296 -23.86 -3.93 -15.57
N LYS A 297 -23.40 -2.69 -15.35
CA LYS A 297 -24.15 -1.68 -14.60
C LYS A 297 -25.37 -1.27 -15.41
N PRO A 298 -26.60 -1.38 -14.87
CA PRO A 298 -27.79 -0.96 -15.62
C PRO A 298 -27.81 0.56 -15.79
N THR A 299 -28.14 1.03 -16.99
CA THR A 299 -28.26 2.48 -17.30
C THR A 299 -29.66 3.02 -17.01
N GLY A 300 -30.63 2.14 -16.75
CA GLY A 300 -32.03 2.49 -16.50
C GLY A 300 -32.88 2.62 -17.78
N GLN A 301 -32.24 2.71 -18.94
CA GLN A 301 -32.93 2.71 -20.23
C GLN A 301 -33.34 1.30 -20.65
N LYS A 302 -34.49 1.20 -21.34
CA LYS A 302 -34.96 -0.06 -21.94
C LYS A 302 -34.57 -0.11 -23.42
N CYS A 303 -34.16 -1.27 -23.88
CA CYS A 303 -33.85 -1.52 -25.28
C CYS A 303 -35.12 -1.35 -26.15
N SER A 304 -35.01 -0.57 -27.23
CA SER A 304 -36.10 -0.32 -28.18
C SER A 304 -36.58 -1.57 -28.92
N LYS A 305 -35.74 -2.60 -29.06
CA LYS A 305 -36.06 -3.83 -29.80
C LYS A 305 -36.74 -4.92 -28.93
N CYS A 306 -36.31 -5.08 -27.67
CA CYS A 306 -36.76 -6.20 -26.84
C CYS A 306 -37.21 -5.80 -25.43
N GLY A 307 -37.22 -4.52 -25.10
CA GLY A 307 -37.67 -4.00 -23.80
C GLY A 307 -36.78 -4.35 -22.60
N SER A 308 -35.68 -5.08 -22.81
CA SER A 308 -34.71 -5.45 -21.76
C SER A 308 -33.87 -4.25 -21.33
N LEU A 309 -33.34 -4.28 -20.10
CA LEU A 309 -32.49 -3.19 -19.59
C LEU A 309 -31.19 -3.06 -20.39
N MET A 310 -30.77 -1.82 -20.63
CA MET A 310 -29.46 -1.52 -21.18
C MET A 310 -28.41 -1.54 -20.05
N VAL A 311 -27.21 -2.01 -20.36
CA VAL A 311 -26.07 -2.11 -19.44
C VAL A 311 -24.81 -1.45 -20.03
N GLU A 312 -23.98 -0.85 -19.19
CA GLU A 312 -22.70 -0.27 -19.59
C GLU A 312 -21.70 -1.38 -20.01
N SER A 313 -21.01 -1.17 -21.14
CA SER A 313 -19.92 -1.99 -21.69
C SER A 313 -18.71 -1.10 -22.07
N LYS A 314 -17.56 -1.71 -22.37
CA LYS A 314 -16.33 -0.99 -22.78
C LYS A 314 -16.53 -0.13 -24.04
N ASP A 315 -17.37 -0.60 -24.96
CA ASP A 315 -17.65 0.04 -26.25
C ASP A 315 -18.96 0.86 -26.25
N GLY A 316 -19.52 1.16 -25.06
CA GLY A 316 -20.79 1.90 -24.91
C GLY A 316 -21.91 1.08 -24.27
N GLU A 317 -23.17 1.46 -24.48
CA GLU A 317 -24.33 0.76 -23.92
C GLU A 317 -24.70 -0.48 -24.74
N LYS A 318 -24.95 -1.61 -24.07
CA LYS A 318 -25.37 -2.87 -24.69
C LYS A 318 -26.66 -3.39 -24.06
N CYS A 319 -27.50 -4.05 -24.84
CA CYS A 319 -28.68 -4.73 -24.32
C CYS A 319 -28.29 -5.86 -23.35
N SER A 320 -28.98 -5.95 -22.21
CA SER A 320 -28.75 -7.04 -21.25
C SER A 320 -29.12 -8.42 -21.79
N ASN A 321 -30.03 -8.48 -22.78
CA ASN A 321 -30.40 -9.72 -23.42
C ASN A 321 -29.37 -10.08 -24.50
N LYS A 322 -28.66 -11.20 -24.30
CA LYS A 322 -27.62 -11.69 -25.23
C LYS A 322 -28.17 -12.08 -26.60
N GLU A 323 -29.46 -12.39 -26.70
CA GLU A 323 -30.14 -12.77 -27.94
C GLU A 323 -30.58 -11.54 -28.75
N CYS A 324 -30.59 -10.36 -28.14
CA CYS A 324 -30.94 -9.10 -28.81
C CYS A 324 -29.67 -8.45 -29.36
N LYS A 325 -29.48 -8.56 -30.68
CA LYS A 325 -28.46 -7.83 -31.46
C LYS A 325 -29.00 -6.51 -31.98
#